data_AF-W7ETL6-F1
#
_entry.id   AF-W7ETL6-F1
#
_cell.length_a   1.000
_cell.length_b   1.000
_cell.length_c   1.000
_cell.angle_alpha   90.00
_cell.angle_beta   90.00
_cell.angle_gamma   90.00
#
_symmetry.space_group_name_H-M   'P 1'
#
loop_
_entity.id
_entity.type
_entity.pdbx_description
1 polymer ?
#
loop_
_entity_poly.entity_id
_entity_poly.type
_entity_poly.pdbx_seq_one_letter_code
_entity_poly.pdbx_strand_id
1 'polypeptide(L)'
;MNKNDITIDENNKYIFRASSFYNKDGLLIKSYSWEVREPLGIIILVHGLASHIRFGFLKQNAKIVNNDHAVLIDGDNYYIYEGSWIEKLNKNGYSVYGLDLQGHGESDGYQNLKLHIKDYDDYIYDLIDFIKSVYESIISKKEKKQMYIRDNDIIETVPIYLVGYSMGANIILRALQLLNKSNDNLISKLNIKAFISLAGMISIKNIGSIDSLKYKYLFLPIIKMLSYVCPTYRLRKKHSGFKRFPYINDLMNFDKLRYKKGMTNKLAYEVIKSVYILKKYINDIPQNVPILFIHSRHDSVCAYEEVLSFYNNLYNTNKEIYTLENMDHVVTLEPENEQALNKMLTWIKKCE
;
A
#
# COMPACT_ATOMS: atom_id res chain seq x y z
N MET A 1 18.38 14.35 -1.15
CA MET A 1 17.44 15.00 -0.21
C MET A 1 17.07 16.37 -0.80
N ASN A 2 15.85 16.54 -1.31
CA ASN A 2 15.39 17.84 -1.84
C ASN A 2 13.95 18.13 -1.37
N LYS A 3 13.75 19.36 -0.86
CA LYS A 3 12.54 19.98 -0.27
C LYS A 3 11.76 19.09 0.70
N ASN A 4 12.09 19.22 1.98
CA ASN A 4 11.27 18.68 3.07
C ASN A 4 10.35 19.79 3.59
N ASP A 5 9.04 19.61 3.45
CA ASP A 5 8.09 20.40 4.24
C ASP A 5 7.94 19.70 5.58
N ILE A 6 8.31 20.38 6.66
CA ILE A 6 8.23 19.86 8.03
C ILE A 6 7.11 20.61 8.73
N THR A 7 6.12 19.87 9.20
CA THR A 7 5.09 20.40 10.09
C THR A 7 5.20 19.68 11.42
N ILE A 8 5.33 20.45 12.49
CA ILE A 8 5.36 19.94 13.87
C ILE A 8 3.98 20.27 14.45
N ASP A 9 3.27 19.25 14.94
CA ASP A 9 2.03 19.49 15.72
C ASP A 9 2.38 20.39 16.91
N GLU A 10 1.58 21.44 17.13
CA GLU A 10 1.76 22.43 18.21
C GLU A 10 1.80 21.76 19.59
N ASN A 11 1.24 20.55 19.71
CA ASN A 11 1.29 19.72 20.93
C ASN A 11 2.43 18.68 20.97
N ASN A 12 3.36 18.71 20.01
CA ASN A 12 4.55 17.84 19.95
C ASN A 12 4.27 16.32 19.86
N LYS A 13 3.06 15.89 19.47
CA LYS A 13 2.67 14.46 19.49
C LYS A 13 3.31 13.65 18.37
N TYR A 14 3.55 14.26 17.22
CA TYR A 14 4.21 13.64 16.06
C TYR A 14 4.90 14.71 15.19
N ILE A 15 5.78 14.27 14.30
CA ILE A 15 6.41 15.10 13.29
C ILE A 15 5.96 14.61 11.91
N PHE A 16 5.29 15.48 11.15
CA PHE A 16 4.97 15.22 9.75
C PHE A 16 6.08 15.72 8.85
N ARG A 17 6.48 14.89 7.88
CA ARG A 17 7.41 15.29 6.82
C ARG A 17 6.88 14.83 5.47
N ALA A 18 6.78 15.76 4.54
CA ALA A 18 6.64 15.45 3.12
C ALA A 18 8.02 15.54 2.45
N SER A 19 8.44 14.46 1.80
CA SER A 19 9.74 14.34 1.14
C SER A 19 9.59 13.78 -0.27
N SER A 20 10.70 13.63 -0.97
CA SER A 20 10.76 12.98 -2.27
C SER A 20 12.13 12.36 -2.54
N PHE A 21 12.16 11.37 -3.42
CA PHE A 21 13.39 10.79 -3.96
C PHE A 21 13.23 10.51 -5.46
N TYR A 22 14.34 10.39 -6.17
CA TYR A 22 14.33 9.98 -7.57
C TYR A 22 14.54 8.48 -7.66
N ASN A 23 13.69 7.80 -8.44
CA ASN A 23 13.88 6.38 -8.71
C ASN A 23 14.88 6.13 -9.85
N LYS A 24 15.09 4.84 -10.19
CA LYS A 24 16.04 4.41 -11.23
C LYS A 24 15.76 4.96 -12.63
N ASP A 25 14.52 5.36 -12.92
CA ASP A 25 14.12 5.96 -14.21
C ASP A 25 14.07 7.50 -14.13
N GLY A 26 14.55 8.09 -13.02
CA GLY A 26 14.61 9.54 -12.81
C GLY A 26 13.26 10.18 -12.46
N LEU A 27 12.26 9.39 -12.06
CA LEU A 27 10.94 9.90 -11.67
C LEU A 27 10.98 10.39 -10.22
N LEU A 28 10.39 11.56 -9.95
CA LEU A 28 10.22 12.06 -8.59
C LEU A 28 9.10 11.30 -7.87
N ILE A 29 9.47 10.51 -6.86
CA ILE A 29 8.54 9.74 -6.04
C ILE A 29 8.31 10.48 -4.73
N LYS A 30 7.05 10.85 -4.47
CA LYS A 30 6.62 11.52 -3.25
C LYS A 30 6.56 10.52 -2.10
N SER A 31 7.06 10.91 -0.94
CA SER A 31 6.96 10.14 0.30
C SER A 31 6.57 11.01 1.48
N TYR A 32 6.03 10.35 2.51
CA TYR A 32 5.52 10.98 3.70
C TYR A 32 5.95 10.19 4.93
N SER A 33 6.18 10.90 6.04
CA SER A 33 6.34 10.28 7.36
C SER A 33 5.53 11.02 8.43
N TRP A 34 4.99 10.25 9.37
CA TRP A 34 4.38 10.71 10.61
C TRP A 34 5.11 10.01 11.74
N GLU A 35 6.09 10.71 12.31
CA GLU A 35 7.08 10.13 13.22
C GLU A 35 6.75 10.46 14.68
N VAL A 36 6.80 9.44 15.52
CA VAL A 36 6.82 9.59 16.98
C VAL A 36 8.28 9.64 17.46
N ARG A 37 8.51 10.18 18.66
CA ARG A 37 9.87 10.42 19.18
C ARG A 37 10.68 9.15 19.42
N GLU A 38 10.05 8.13 20.02
CA GLU A 38 10.67 6.85 20.35
C GLU A 38 9.78 5.72 19.84
N PRO A 39 9.89 5.36 18.56
CA PRO A 39 8.97 4.40 17.95
C PRO A 39 9.25 2.98 18.44
N LEU A 40 8.19 2.26 18.82
CA LEU A 40 8.21 0.81 19.05
C LEU A 40 8.49 0.04 17.76
N GLY A 41 8.07 0.60 16.63
CA GLY A 41 8.23 0.01 15.32
C GLY A 41 7.95 1.02 14.20
N ILE A 42 8.32 0.64 12.99
CA ILE A 42 8.07 1.39 11.76
C ILE A 42 7.00 0.68 10.95
N ILE A 43 5.98 1.41 10.53
CA ILE A 43 4.95 0.91 9.63
C ILE A 43 5.15 1.53 8.25
N ILE A 44 5.41 0.71 7.24
CA ILE A 44 5.47 1.13 5.83
C ILE A 44 4.12 0.83 5.17
N LEU A 45 3.40 1.89 4.81
CA LEU A 45 2.12 1.82 4.11
C LEU A 45 2.35 1.88 2.59
N VAL A 46 1.67 0.99 1.85
CA VAL A 46 1.65 0.98 0.38
C VAL A 46 0.20 1.00 -0.10
N HIS A 47 -0.17 2.04 -0.84
CA HIS A 47 -1.55 2.26 -1.28
C HIS A 47 -1.94 1.42 -2.52
N GLY A 48 -3.24 1.37 -2.80
CA GLY A 48 -3.82 0.66 -3.94
C GLY A 48 -3.86 1.47 -5.24
N LEU A 49 -4.27 0.81 -6.32
CA LEU A 49 -4.39 1.38 -7.66
C LEU A 49 -5.31 2.61 -7.70
N ALA A 50 -4.88 3.64 -8.44
CA ALA A 50 -5.60 4.92 -8.58
C ALA A 50 -5.90 5.64 -7.26
N SER A 51 -5.19 5.29 -6.19
CA SER A 51 -5.20 5.97 -4.88
C SER A 51 -3.87 6.67 -4.61
N HIS A 52 -3.64 7.11 -3.37
CA HIS A 52 -2.36 7.58 -2.84
C HIS A 52 -2.36 7.49 -1.30
N ILE A 53 -1.22 7.69 -0.61
CA ILE A 53 -1.09 7.39 0.84
C ILE A 53 -2.04 8.22 1.68
N ARG A 54 -2.05 9.54 1.46
CA ARG A 54 -2.89 10.47 2.23
C ARG A 54 -4.37 10.15 2.07
N PHE A 55 -4.86 9.84 0.86
CA PHE A 55 -6.24 9.43 0.68
C PHE A 55 -6.58 8.08 1.33
N GLY A 56 -5.65 7.12 1.26
CA GLY A 56 -5.91 5.77 1.77
C GLY A 56 -5.97 5.67 3.29
N PHE A 57 -5.28 6.55 4.01
CA PHE A 57 -5.03 6.35 5.45
C PHE A 57 -5.23 7.60 6.34
N LEU A 58 -5.32 8.81 5.76
CA LEU A 58 -5.81 9.97 6.49
C LEU A 58 -7.33 10.06 6.42
N LYS A 59 -7.92 10.85 7.31
CA LYS A 59 -9.35 11.15 7.29
C LYS A 59 -9.63 12.22 6.23
N GLN A 60 -10.71 12.07 5.46
CA GLN A 60 -11.08 13.07 4.45
C GLN A 60 -11.84 14.22 5.12
N ASN A 61 -11.58 15.45 4.67
CA ASN A 61 -12.32 16.64 5.09
C ASN A 61 -13.65 16.75 4.36
N ALA A 62 -14.50 15.75 4.61
CA ALA A 62 -15.81 15.57 4.05
C ALA A 62 -16.75 15.01 5.13
N LYS A 63 -18.03 15.39 5.06
CA LYS A 63 -19.08 14.86 5.93
C LYS A 63 -19.80 13.74 5.21
N ILE A 64 -19.72 12.52 5.74
CA ILE A 64 -20.60 11.42 5.30
C ILE A 64 -21.99 11.72 5.85
N VAL A 65 -22.95 12.00 4.97
CA VAL A 65 -24.33 12.37 5.36
C VAL A 65 -25.15 11.11 5.59
N ASN A 66 -24.98 10.12 4.71
CA ASN A 66 -25.59 8.80 4.77
C ASN A 66 -24.75 7.82 3.93
N ASN A 67 -25.24 6.60 3.74
CA ASN A 67 -24.54 5.58 2.95
C ASN A 67 -24.31 5.98 1.48
N ASP A 68 -25.22 6.76 0.91
CA ASP A 68 -25.23 7.04 -0.51
C ASP A 68 -24.41 8.29 -0.87
N HIS A 69 -24.17 9.18 0.09
CA HIS A 69 -23.65 10.51 -0.19
C HIS A 69 -22.72 11.07 0.89
N ALA A 70 -21.62 11.70 0.44
CA ALA A 70 -20.77 12.56 1.24
C ALA A 70 -20.70 13.97 0.66
N VAL A 71 -20.57 14.97 1.54
CA VAL A 71 -20.42 16.39 1.17
C VAL A 71 -19.01 16.85 1.50
N LEU A 72 -18.34 17.48 0.53
CA LEU A 72 -17.03 18.09 0.74
C LEU A 72 -17.15 19.27 1.74
N ILE A 73 -16.31 19.29 2.76
CA ILE A 73 -16.22 20.41 3.71
C ILE A 73 -15.14 21.38 3.23
N ASP A 74 -13.92 20.89 2.99
CA ASP A 74 -12.80 21.68 2.52
C ASP A 74 -11.90 20.84 1.59
N GLY A 75 -11.81 21.28 0.33
CA GLY A 75 -11.01 20.60 -0.70
C GLY A 75 -9.55 21.05 -0.77
N ASP A 76 -9.19 22.12 -0.07
CA ASP A 76 -7.80 22.60 0.01
C ASP A 76 -7.09 21.96 1.21
N ASN A 77 -7.80 21.74 2.31
CA ASN A 77 -7.33 20.99 3.49
C ASN A 77 -7.98 19.60 3.55
N TYR A 78 -7.93 18.86 2.44
CA TYR A 78 -8.72 17.63 2.29
C TYR A 78 -8.27 16.44 3.17
N TYR A 79 -7.02 16.42 3.63
CA TYR A 79 -6.47 15.30 4.39
C TYR A 79 -6.23 15.70 5.85
N ILE A 80 -6.96 15.07 6.77
CA ILE A 80 -6.97 15.37 8.21
C ILE A 80 -6.25 14.25 8.97
N TYR A 81 -5.37 14.63 9.88
CA TYR A 81 -4.66 13.70 10.78
C TYR A 81 -5.56 13.21 11.91
N GLU A 82 -6.29 14.10 12.56
CA GLU A 82 -7.17 13.79 13.70
C GLU A 82 -8.29 12.82 13.31
N GLY A 83 -8.38 11.72 14.06
CA GLY A 83 -9.32 10.63 13.82
C GLY A 83 -8.97 9.76 12.62
N SER A 84 -7.73 9.82 12.12
CA SER A 84 -7.24 8.95 11.06
C SER A 84 -6.59 7.67 11.59
N TRP A 85 -6.39 6.71 10.69
CA TRP A 85 -5.59 5.52 10.99
C TRP A 85 -4.15 5.89 11.35
N ILE A 86 -3.57 6.89 10.69
CA ILE A 86 -2.21 7.35 10.96
C ILE A 86 -2.08 7.87 12.40
N GLU A 87 -3.04 8.68 12.86
CA GLU A 87 -3.05 9.15 14.25
C GLU A 87 -3.16 7.98 15.23
N LYS A 88 -4.05 7.02 14.96
CA LYS A 88 -4.23 5.85 15.82
C LYS A 88 -2.95 5.00 15.90
N LEU A 89 -2.23 4.82 14.78
CA LEU A 89 -0.95 4.13 14.73
C LEU A 89 0.13 4.87 15.54
N ASN A 90 0.24 6.19 15.38
CA ASN A 90 1.17 7.00 16.17
C ASN A 90 0.84 6.96 17.66
N LYS A 91 -0.44 7.04 18.06
CA LYS A 91 -0.88 6.89 19.46
C LYS A 91 -0.56 5.52 20.05
N ASN A 92 -0.35 4.49 19.21
CA ASN A 92 0.12 3.17 19.63
C ASN A 92 1.65 3.02 19.57
N GLY A 93 2.40 4.11 19.38
CA GLY A 93 3.86 4.12 19.47
C GLY A 93 4.58 3.80 18.17
N TYR A 94 3.91 3.72 17.02
CA TYR A 94 4.55 3.43 15.73
C TYR A 94 4.79 4.70 14.93
N SER A 95 5.97 4.81 14.30
CA SER A 95 6.20 5.80 13.24
C SER A 95 5.71 5.25 11.91
N VAL A 96 4.96 6.05 11.16
CA VAL A 96 4.31 5.63 9.91
C VAL A 96 4.98 6.31 8.73
N TYR A 97 5.30 5.52 7.70
CA TYR A 97 5.88 5.99 6.45
C TYR A 97 5.07 5.48 5.28
N GLY A 98 5.07 6.21 4.17
CA GLY A 98 4.46 5.76 2.93
C GLY A 98 4.97 6.55 1.73
N LEU A 99 4.75 6.00 0.53
CA LEU A 99 5.05 6.66 -0.73
C LEU A 99 3.86 6.65 -1.68
N ASP A 100 3.73 7.69 -2.50
CA ASP A 100 2.83 7.65 -3.64
C ASP A 100 3.53 6.89 -4.77
N LEU A 101 2.92 5.81 -5.24
CA LEU A 101 3.46 4.99 -6.34
C LEU A 101 3.61 5.84 -7.62
N GLN A 102 4.56 5.51 -8.49
CA GLN A 102 4.71 6.23 -9.76
C GLN A 102 3.38 6.33 -10.53
N GLY A 103 3.11 7.50 -11.12
CA GLY A 103 1.87 7.80 -11.82
C GLY A 103 0.64 7.96 -10.91
N HIS A 104 0.80 7.96 -9.59
CA HIS A 104 -0.25 8.16 -8.59
C HIS A 104 0.06 9.37 -7.69
N GLY A 105 -0.97 9.89 -7.03
CA GLY A 105 -0.84 11.01 -6.09
C GLY A 105 0.02 12.15 -6.64
N GLU A 106 0.99 12.57 -5.85
CA GLU A 106 1.95 13.61 -6.23
C GLU A 106 3.20 13.08 -6.95
N SER A 107 3.36 11.76 -7.09
CA SER A 107 4.52 11.19 -7.78
C SER A 107 4.44 11.35 -9.29
N ASP A 108 5.60 11.49 -9.90
CA ASP A 108 5.76 11.50 -11.35
C ASP A 108 5.29 10.17 -11.95
N GLY A 109 4.78 10.25 -13.18
CA GLY A 109 4.44 9.07 -13.97
C GLY A 109 5.46 8.85 -15.09
N TYR A 110 5.72 7.59 -15.42
CA TYR A 110 6.54 7.26 -16.58
C TYR A 110 5.99 7.95 -17.84
N GLN A 111 6.87 8.59 -18.63
CA GLN A 111 6.51 9.42 -19.79
C GLN A 111 5.53 10.57 -19.46
N ASN A 112 5.55 11.07 -18.22
CA ASN A 112 4.63 12.10 -17.73
C ASN A 112 3.15 11.70 -17.81
N LEU A 113 2.85 10.40 -17.68
CA LEU A 113 1.49 9.86 -17.73
C LEU A 113 1.05 9.31 -16.37
N LYS A 114 -0.09 9.79 -15.85
CA LYS A 114 -0.74 9.21 -14.67
C LYS A 114 -1.33 7.83 -14.98
N LEU A 115 -1.34 6.93 -14.00
CA LEU A 115 -1.82 5.55 -14.16
C LEU A 115 -1.24 4.86 -15.42
N HIS A 116 0.08 4.97 -15.57
CA HIS A 116 0.88 4.40 -16.65
C HIS A 116 2.23 3.95 -16.07
N ILE A 117 2.80 2.89 -16.64
CA ILE A 117 4.04 2.27 -16.15
C ILE A 117 4.82 1.63 -17.29
N LYS A 118 6.13 1.48 -17.12
CA LYS A 118 7.02 0.74 -18.01
C LYS A 118 6.99 -0.76 -17.72
N ASP A 119 7.24 -1.18 -16.48
CA ASP A 119 7.07 -2.57 -16.01
C ASP A 119 6.53 -2.59 -14.57
N TYR A 120 5.67 -3.56 -14.22
CA TYR A 120 5.11 -3.64 -12.87
C TYR A 120 6.17 -3.70 -11.75
N ASP A 121 7.28 -4.41 -11.99
CA ASP A 121 8.35 -4.56 -10.99
C ASP A 121 9.05 -3.21 -10.68
N ASP A 122 8.85 -2.17 -11.48
CA ASP A 122 9.30 -0.80 -11.15
C ASP A 122 8.68 -0.31 -9.83
N TYR A 123 7.40 -0.61 -9.54
CA TYR A 123 6.79 -0.28 -8.23
C TYR A 123 7.50 -1.00 -7.08
N ILE A 124 7.97 -2.22 -7.31
CA ILE A 124 8.62 -3.05 -6.31
C ILE A 124 10.02 -2.52 -6.02
N TYR A 125 10.78 -2.14 -7.05
CA TYR A 125 12.10 -1.54 -6.88
C TYR A 125 12.01 -0.20 -6.14
N ASP A 126 11.05 0.66 -6.51
CA ASP A 126 10.79 1.92 -5.80
C ASP A 126 10.49 1.69 -4.32
N LEU A 127 9.69 0.66 -3.99
CA LEU A 127 9.38 0.30 -2.61
C LEU A 127 10.62 -0.19 -1.85
N ILE A 128 11.44 -1.07 -2.45
CA ILE A 128 12.64 -1.61 -1.81
C ILE A 128 13.63 -0.48 -1.51
N ASP A 129 13.86 0.42 -2.46
CA ASP A 129 14.75 1.57 -2.27
C ASP A 129 14.22 2.55 -1.22
N PHE A 130 12.89 2.73 -1.16
CA PHE A 130 12.26 3.51 -0.10
C PHE A 130 12.45 2.88 1.28
N ILE A 131 12.23 1.58 1.44
CA ILE A 131 12.41 0.88 2.73
C ILE A 131 13.87 0.99 3.19
N LYS A 132 14.84 0.79 2.29
CA LYS A 132 16.27 0.97 2.59
C LYS A 132 16.57 2.39 3.05
N SER A 133 16.04 3.39 2.35
CA SER A 133 16.23 4.81 2.69
C SER A 133 15.65 5.17 4.07
N VAL A 134 14.47 4.62 4.40
CA VAL A 134 13.86 4.78 5.73
C VAL A 134 14.73 4.14 6.81
N TYR A 135 15.18 2.91 6.58
CA TYR A 135 16.05 2.18 7.50
C TYR A 135 17.37 2.91 7.76
N GLU A 136 18.06 3.36 6.71
CA GLU A 136 19.29 4.15 6.81
C GLU A 136 19.09 5.47 7.56
N SER A 137 17.96 6.15 7.33
CA SER A 137 17.62 7.38 8.06
C SER A 137 17.46 7.14 9.56
N ILE A 138 16.89 5.99 9.95
CA ILE A 138 16.70 5.62 11.35
C ILE A 138 18.03 5.29 12.01
N ILE A 139 18.89 4.49 11.36
CA ILE A 139 20.22 4.18 11.86
C ILE A 139 21.02 5.45 12.07
N SER A 140 21.09 6.33 11.07
CA SER A 140 21.85 7.57 11.16
C SER A 140 21.40 8.46 12.32
N LYS A 141 20.09 8.50 12.62
CA LYS A 141 19.55 9.21 13.79
C LYS A 141 19.99 8.57 15.11
N LYS A 142 19.99 7.23 15.20
CA LYS A 142 20.42 6.49 16.39
C LYS A 142 21.93 6.62 16.64
N GLU A 143 22.75 6.46 15.61
CA GLU A 143 24.21 6.63 15.71
C GLU A 143 24.59 8.02 16.20
N LYS A 144 23.92 9.07 15.68
CA LYS A 144 24.11 10.43 16.18
C LYS A 144 23.73 10.55 17.66
N LYS A 145 22.63 9.94 18.12
CA LYS A 145 22.22 9.96 19.54
C LYS A 145 23.25 9.23 20.41
N GLN A 146 23.78 8.09 19.95
CA GLN A 146 24.78 7.29 20.67
C GLN A 146 26.16 7.98 20.71
N MET A 147 26.54 8.77 19.70
CA MET A 147 27.75 9.59 19.76
C MET A 147 27.74 10.57 20.96
N TYR A 148 26.56 10.96 21.46
CA TYR A 148 26.41 11.80 22.65
C TYR A 148 26.21 11.00 23.96
N ILE A 149 26.06 9.67 23.92
CA ILE A 149 25.79 8.80 25.07
C ILE A 149 26.81 7.64 25.07
N ARG A 150 27.74 7.62 26.03
CA ARG A 150 28.85 6.64 26.12
C ARG A 150 28.41 5.25 26.61
N ASP A 151 27.40 4.64 26.01
CA ASP A 151 27.00 3.26 26.31
C ASP A 151 27.29 2.32 25.13
N ASN A 152 27.89 1.18 25.46
CA ASN A 152 28.31 0.10 24.55
C ASN A 152 27.14 -0.76 24.03
N ASP A 153 25.91 -0.27 24.08
CA ASP A 153 24.74 -1.04 23.67
C ASP A 153 24.73 -1.28 22.16
N ILE A 154 24.43 -2.52 21.78
CA ILE A 154 24.18 -2.93 20.40
C ILE A 154 23.03 -2.06 19.87
N ILE A 155 23.20 -1.41 18.71
CA ILE A 155 22.11 -0.65 18.07
C ILE A 155 21.02 -1.65 17.66
N GLU A 156 20.03 -1.83 18.54
CA GLU A 156 18.89 -2.65 18.24
C GLU A 156 18.08 -1.97 17.13
N THR A 157 17.92 -2.64 16.00
CA THR A 157 17.25 -2.09 14.82
C THR A 157 15.75 -2.04 15.08
N VAL A 158 15.10 -0.92 14.76
CA VAL A 158 13.66 -0.77 14.97
C VAL A 158 12.92 -1.73 14.02
N PRO A 159 11.96 -2.54 14.51
CA PRO A 159 11.25 -3.49 13.66
C PRO A 159 10.42 -2.78 12.59
N ILE A 160 10.40 -3.34 11.37
CA ILE A 160 9.64 -2.84 10.23
C ILE A 160 8.44 -3.76 9.96
N TYR A 161 7.26 -3.17 9.89
CA TYR A 161 6.01 -3.83 9.52
C TYR A 161 5.52 -3.28 8.19
N LEU A 162 5.23 -4.16 7.23
CA LEU A 162 4.76 -3.77 5.92
C LEU A 162 3.23 -3.90 5.86
N VAL A 163 2.54 -2.87 5.40
CA VAL A 163 1.08 -2.88 5.26
C VAL A 163 0.70 -2.44 3.85
N GLY A 164 0.06 -3.35 3.12
CA GLY A 164 -0.37 -3.09 1.75
C GLY A 164 -1.88 -3.06 1.63
N TYR A 165 -2.40 -2.05 0.94
CA TYR A 165 -3.81 -1.99 0.58
C TYR A 165 -4.01 -2.34 -0.90
N SER A 166 -4.87 -3.32 -1.20
CA SER A 166 -5.22 -3.70 -2.58
C SER A 166 -3.98 -3.98 -3.43
N MET A 167 -3.73 -3.24 -4.51
CA MET A 167 -2.51 -3.33 -5.32
C MET A 167 -1.22 -3.21 -4.49
N GLY A 168 -1.22 -2.42 -3.42
CA GLY A 168 -0.08 -2.29 -2.51
C GLY A 168 0.27 -3.59 -1.78
N ALA A 169 -0.72 -4.43 -1.45
CA ALA A 169 -0.46 -5.76 -0.90
C ALA A 169 0.21 -6.69 -1.91
N ASN A 170 -0.22 -6.63 -3.17
CA ASN A 170 0.40 -7.39 -4.27
C ASN A 170 1.86 -6.94 -4.48
N ILE A 171 2.11 -5.63 -4.49
CA ILE A 171 3.46 -5.04 -4.57
C ILE A 171 4.35 -5.55 -3.43
N ILE A 172 3.88 -5.54 -2.18
CA ILE A 172 4.67 -6.04 -1.04
C ILE A 172 4.92 -7.54 -1.15
N LEU A 173 3.91 -8.34 -1.48
CA LEU A 173 4.10 -9.79 -1.66
C LEU A 173 5.13 -10.09 -2.76
N ARG A 174 5.07 -9.34 -3.86
CA ARG A 174 6.05 -9.45 -4.96
C ARG A 174 7.44 -9.01 -4.51
N ALA A 175 7.55 -7.95 -3.70
CA ALA A 175 8.81 -7.54 -3.09
C ALA A 175 9.38 -8.63 -2.19
N LEU A 176 8.56 -9.27 -1.35
CA LEU A 176 8.97 -10.38 -0.50
C LEU A 176 9.47 -11.59 -1.31
N GLN A 177 8.82 -11.92 -2.45
CA GLN A 177 9.31 -12.95 -3.38
C GLN A 177 10.71 -12.63 -3.91
N LEU A 178 10.93 -11.38 -4.35
CA LEU A 178 12.23 -10.96 -4.88
C LEU A 178 13.31 -10.93 -3.79
N LEU A 179 12.97 -10.43 -2.60
CA LEU A 179 13.90 -10.34 -1.47
C LEU A 179 14.28 -11.71 -0.92
N ASN A 180 13.34 -12.65 -0.82
CA ASN A 180 13.63 -14.01 -0.37
C ASN A 180 14.50 -14.79 -1.37
N LYS A 181 14.37 -14.48 -2.66
CA LYS A 181 15.23 -15.05 -3.72
C LYS A 181 16.62 -14.41 -3.77
N SER A 182 16.76 -13.16 -3.29
CA SER A 182 18.07 -12.51 -3.18
C SER A 182 18.87 -13.15 -2.05
N ASN A 183 20.12 -13.56 -2.31
CA ASN A 183 21.00 -14.16 -1.29
C ASN A 183 21.55 -13.13 -0.29
N ASP A 184 20.99 -11.92 -0.25
CA ASP A 184 21.52 -10.78 0.50
C ASP A 184 20.94 -10.67 1.92
N ASN A 185 20.03 -11.57 2.31
CA ASN A 185 19.33 -11.60 3.61
C ASN A 185 18.72 -10.24 3.99
N LEU A 186 18.23 -9.48 3.00
CA LEU A 186 17.72 -8.13 3.18
C LEU A 186 16.54 -8.06 4.15
N ILE A 187 15.68 -9.08 4.18
CA ILE A 187 14.53 -9.15 5.11
C ILE A 187 15.01 -9.05 6.56
N SER A 188 16.02 -9.86 6.92
CA SER A 188 16.61 -9.87 8.26
C SER A 188 17.40 -8.59 8.54
N LYS A 189 18.17 -8.10 7.55
CA LYS A 189 18.94 -6.85 7.68
C LYS A 189 18.05 -5.63 7.92
N LEU A 190 16.92 -5.54 7.21
CA LEU A 190 15.94 -4.47 7.35
C LEU A 190 15.01 -4.67 8.56
N ASN A 191 15.19 -5.76 9.32
CA ASN A 191 14.35 -6.15 10.45
C ASN A 191 12.85 -6.16 10.11
N ILE A 192 12.48 -6.73 8.97
CA ILE A 192 11.07 -6.86 8.56
C ILE A 192 10.42 -7.97 9.40
N LYS A 193 9.46 -7.60 10.26
CA LYS A 193 8.85 -8.48 11.26
C LYS A 193 7.48 -9.02 10.89
N ALA A 194 6.70 -8.32 10.06
CA ALA A 194 5.42 -8.84 9.57
C ALA A 194 4.97 -8.13 8.30
N PHE A 195 4.08 -8.81 7.58
CA PHE A 195 3.30 -8.24 6.48
C PHE A 195 1.80 -8.32 6.78
N ILE A 196 1.08 -7.22 6.55
CA ILE A 196 -0.37 -7.14 6.66
C ILE A 196 -0.95 -6.74 5.30
N SER A 197 -1.82 -7.61 4.78
CA SER A 197 -2.56 -7.43 3.53
C SER A 197 -3.98 -6.93 3.85
N LEU A 198 -4.30 -5.70 3.45
CA LEU A 198 -5.63 -5.11 3.54
C LEU A 198 -6.31 -5.19 2.16
N ALA A 199 -7.40 -5.96 2.05
CA ALA A 199 -8.13 -6.13 0.80
C ALA A 199 -7.21 -6.49 -0.40
N GLY A 200 -6.21 -7.35 -0.18
CA GLY A 200 -5.07 -7.50 -1.08
C GLY A 200 -5.42 -7.96 -2.49
N MET A 201 -4.75 -7.39 -3.50
CA MET A 201 -4.96 -7.72 -4.91
C MET A 201 -4.30 -9.07 -5.28
N ILE A 202 -4.89 -10.16 -4.79
CA ILE A 202 -4.55 -11.53 -5.16
C ILE A 202 -5.32 -11.98 -6.41
N SER A 203 -6.48 -11.37 -6.67
CA SER A 203 -7.32 -11.61 -7.84
C SER A 203 -8.00 -10.32 -8.29
N ILE A 204 -8.59 -10.33 -9.50
CA ILE A 204 -9.40 -9.24 -10.03
C ILE A 204 -10.73 -9.83 -10.49
N LYS A 205 -11.78 -9.62 -9.71
CA LYS A 205 -13.09 -10.30 -9.83
C LYS A 205 -13.68 -10.18 -11.23
N ASN A 206 -13.60 -9.00 -11.83
CA ASN A 206 -14.15 -8.72 -13.17
C ASN A 206 -13.45 -9.48 -14.30
N ILE A 207 -12.23 -9.98 -14.08
CA ILE A 207 -11.45 -10.74 -15.07
C ILE A 207 -11.63 -12.25 -14.85
N GLY A 208 -12.12 -12.63 -13.67
CA GLY A 208 -12.32 -14.01 -13.25
C GLY A 208 -11.05 -14.66 -12.69
N SER A 209 -11.15 -15.96 -12.40
CA SER A 209 -10.04 -16.72 -11.82
C SER A 209 -8.87 -16.85 -12.80
N ILE A 210 -7.65 -16.73 -12.28
CA ILE A 210 -6.38 -16.86 -13.02
C ILE A 210 -6.26 -18.25 -13.66
N ASP A 211 -6.88 -19.27 -13.05
CA ASP A 211 -6.82 -20.64 -13.55
C ASP A 211 -7.77 -20.89 -14.72
N SER A 212 -8.71 -19.98 -14.98
CA SER A 212 -9.68 -20.12 -16.05
C SER A 212 -9.05 -20.03 -17.44
N LEU A 213 -9.57 -20.82 -18.38
CA LEU A 213 -9.16 -20.78 -19.79
C LEU A 213 -9.37 -19.37 -20.39
N LYS A 214 -10.45 -18.68 -20.00
CA LYS A 214 -10.75 -17.31 -20.44
C LYS A 214 -9.65 -16.34 -20.01
N TYR A 215 -9.15 -16.44 -18.78
CA TYR A 215 -8.05 -15.60 -18.33
C TYR A 215 -6.78 -15.82 -19.17
N LYS A 216 -6.34 -17.09 -19.26
CA LYS A 216 -5.05 -17.46 -19.87
C LYS A 216 -5.01 -17.28 -21.39
N TYR A 217 -6.10 -17.61 -22.08
CA TYR A 217 -6.12 -17.68 -23.54
C TYR A 217 -6.91 -16.55 -24.22
N LEU A 218 -7.70 -15.78 -23.47
CA LEU A 218 -8.45 -14.64 -24.04
C LEU A 218 -7.99 -13.32 -23.45
N PHE A 219 -8.19 -13.09 -22.15
CA PHE A 219 -7.92 -11.77 -21.55
C PHE A 219 -6.45 -11.39 -21.58
N LEU A 220 -5.55 -12.26 -21.10
CA LEU A 220 -4.12 -11.95 -21.00
C LEU A 220 -3.46 -11.73 -22.38
N PRO A 221 -3.67 -12.56 -23.42
CA PRO A 221 -3.11 -12.30 -24.75
C PRO A 221 -3.65 -11.02 -25.40
N ILE A 222 -4.96 -10.75 -25.28
CA ILE A 222 -5.57 -9.55 -25.86
C ILE A 222 -5.03 -8.28 -25.21
N ILE A 223 -5.03 -8.21 -23.87
CA ILE A 223 -4.54 -7.01 -23.19
C ILE A 223 -3.02 -6.84 -23.36
N LYS A 224 -2.28 -7.95 -23.47
CA LYS A 224 -0.86 -7.93 -23.87
C LYS A 224 -0.70 -7.28 -25.23
N MET A 225 -1.43 -7.72 -26.25
CA MET A 225 -1.38 -7.13 -27.60
C MET A 225 -1.71 -5.63 -27.57
N LEU A 226 -2.80 -5.24 -26.89
CA LEU A 226 -3.19 -3.83 -26.73
C LEU A 226 -2.14 -2.99 -26.01
N SER A 227 -1.40 -3.58 -25.06
CA SER A 227 -0.29 -2.90 -24.38
C SER A 227 0.89 -2.58 -25.30
N TYR A 228 1.06 -3.28 -26.42
CA TYR A 228 2.11 -3.00 -27.40
C TYR A 228 1.61 -2.06 -28.52
N VAL A 229 0.40 -2.28 -29.03
CA VAL A 229 -0.14 -1.52 -30.18
C VAL A 229 -0.62 -0.13 -29.78
N CYS A 230 -1.27 0.01 -28.62
CA CYS A 230 -1.79 1.28 -28.13
C CYS A 230 -1.60 1.41 -26.60
N PRO A 231 -0.34 1.41 -26.10
CA PRO A 231 0.02 1.34 -24.68
C PRO A 231 -0.64 2.41 -23.81
N THR A 232 -0.83 3.61 -24.37
CA THR A 232 -1.33 4.81 -23.68
C THR A 232 -2.84 4.98 -23.80
N TYR A 233 -3.51 4.20 -24.66
CA TYR A 233 -4.95 4.25 -24.81
C TYR A 233 -5.63 3.79 -23.51
N ARG A 234 -6.74 4.45 -23.16
CA ARG A 234 -7.49 4.21 -21.92
C ARG A 234 -8.89 3.77 -22.30
N LEU A 235 -9.22 2.51 -22.01
CA LEU A 235 -10.57 2.01 -22.23
C LEU A 235 -11.56 2.86 -21.42
N ARG A 236 -12.63 3.32 -22.09
CA ARG A 236 -13.64 4.18 -21.48
C ARG A 236 -14.27 3.43 -20.30
N LYS A 237 -14.11 3.97 -19.09
CA LYS A 237 -14.65 3.38 -17.87
C LYS A 237 -16.18 3.40 -17.97
N LYS A 238 -16.85 2.25 -18.00
CA LYS A 238 -18.24 2.19 -17.48
C LYS A 238 -18.10 2.46 -15.99
N HIS A 239 -18.69 3.54 -15.49
CA HIS A 239 -18.69 3.87 -14.07
C HIS A 239 -19.45 2.78 -13.28
N SER A 240 -18.75 1.74 -12.86
CA SER A 240 -19.17 0.90 -11.73
C SER A 240 -18.42 1.40 -10.52
N GLY A 241 -18.94 2.45 -9.88
CA GLY A 241 -18.48 2.85 -8.56
C GLY A 241 -18.76 1.77 -7.51
N PHE A 242 -18.30 1.98 -6.28
CA PHE A 242 -18.65 1.12 -5.16
C PHE A 242 -20.14 1.22 -4.89
N LYS A 243 -20.84 0.07 -4.89
CA LYS A 243 -22.30 0.03 -4.75
C LYS A 243 -22.75 -0.16 -3.30
N ARG A 244 -21.96 -0.86 -2.49
CA ARG A 244 -22.30 -1.12 -1.08
C ARG A 244 -22.22 0.17 -0.26
N PHE A 245 -21.18 0.96 -0.50
CA PHE A 245 -20.94 2.25 0.15
C PHE A 245 -20.75 3.36 -0.90
N PRO A 246 -21.83 3.86 -1.54
CA PRO A 246 -21.70 4.82 -2.62
C PRO A 246 -21.03 6.14 -2.26
N TYR A 247 -21.10 6.59 -0.99
CA TYR A 247 -20.42 7.81 -0.52
C TYR A 247 -18.91 7.79 -0.79
N ILE A 248 -18.29 6.60 -0.89
CA ILE A 248 -16.85 6.46 -1.19
C ILE A 248 -16.53 7.00 -2.58
N ASN A 249 -17.46 6.88 -3.53
CA ASN A 249 -17.28 7.46 -4.85
C ASN A 249 -17.21 8.99 -4.79
N ASP A 250 -18.00 9.62 -3.90
CA ASP A 250 -17.93 11.07 -3.66
C ASP A 250 -16.57 11.46 -3.08
N LEU A 251 -16.08 10.73 -2.07
CA LEU A 251 -14.75 10.96 -1.50
C LEU A 251 -13.64 10.85 -2.56
N MET A 252 -13.73 9.85 -3.45
CA MET A 252 -12.80 9.69 -4.56
C MET A 252 -12.92 10.81 -5.61
N ASN A 253 -14.11 11.38 -5.78
CA ASN A 253 -14.38 12.48 -6.70
C ASN A 253 -13.87 13.82 -6.16
N PHE A 254 -13.99 14.07 -4.86
CA PHE A 254 -13.49 15.29 -4.23
C PHE A 254 -11.97 15.40 -4.23
N ASP A 255 -11.28 14.26 -4.16
CA ASP A 255 -9.83 14.21 -4.09
C ASP A 255 -9.15 14.71 -5.38
N LYS A 256 -8.48 15.86 -5.30
CA LYS A 256 -7.78 16.50 -6.43
C LYS A 256 -6.55 15.72 -6.91
N LEU A 257 -5.92 14.93 -6.05
CA LEU A 257 -4.70 14.18 -6.39
C LEU A 257 -5.00 12.84 -7.07
N ARG A 258 -6.25 12.37 -7.01
CA ARG A 258 -6.69 11.20 -7.77
C ARG A 258 -6.90 11.54 -9.23
N TYR A 259 -6.26 10.75 -10.09
CA TYR A 259 -6.46 10.86 -11.52
C TYR A 259 -7.85 10.37 -11.93
N LYS A 260 -8.63 11.23 -12.61
CA LYS A 260 -10.05 10.98 -12.90
C LYS A 260 -10.31 10.07 -14.10
N LYS A 261 -9.30 9.85 -14.97
CA LYS A 261 -9.42 8.95 -16.13
C LYS A 261 -8.98 7.53 -15.76
N GLY A 262 -9.41 6.54 -16.54
CA GLY A 262 -9.00 5.14 -16.36
C GLY A 262 -7.49 4.93 -16.57
N MET A 263 -6.98 3.77 -16.16
CA MET A 263 -5.60 3.36 -16.45
C MET A 263 -5.35 3.14 -17.95
N THR A 264 -4.10 3.19 -18.38
CA THR A 264 -3.78 2.83 -19.78
C THR A 264 -3.79 1.32 -20.00
N ASN A 265 -3.87 0.89 -21.27
CA ASN A 265 -3.75 -0.53 -21.65
C ASN A 265 -2.46 -1.17 -21.11
N LYS A 266 -1.35 -0.42 -21.13
CA LYS A 266 -0.08 -0.89 -20.56
C LYS A 266 -0.17 -1.16 -19.06
N LEU A 267 -0.71 -0.23 -18.26
CA LEU A 267 -0.88 -0.49 -16.83
C LEU A 267 -1.89 -1.63 -16.57
N ALA A 268 -2.97 -1.71 -17.35
CA ALA A 268 -3.92 -2.82 -17.24
C ALA A 268 -3.25 -4.19 -17.47
N TYR A 269 -2.42 -4.31 -18.52
CA TYR A 269 -1.66 -5.54 -18.76
C TYR A 269 -0.71 -5.85 -17.61
N GLU A 270 0.07 -4.88 -17.13
CA GLU A 270 1.04 -5.08 -16.04
C GLU A 270 0.34 -5.49 -14.73
N VAL A 271 -0.80 -4.89 -14.38
CA VAL A 271 -1.61 -5.27 -13.22
C VAL A 271 -2.12 -6.71 -13.33
N ILE A 272 -2.66 -7.11 -14.49
CA ILE A 272 -3.14 -8.48 -14.71
C ILE A 272 -1.96 -9.48 -14.66
N LYS A 273 -0.86 -9.16 -15.35
CA LYS A 273 0.38 -9.95 -15.34
C LYS A 273 0.92 -10.11 -13.91
N SER A 274 0.87 -9.08 -13.06
CA SER A 274 1.35 -9.13 -11.68
C SER A 274 0.61 -10.17 -10.82
N VAL A 275 -0.71 -10.26 -10.98
CA VAL A 275 -1.55 -11.22 -10.27
C VAL A 275 -1.18 -12.66 -10.67
N TYR A 276 -0.93 -12.89 -11.96
CA TYR A 276 -0.44 -14.17 -12.46
C TYR A 276 0.97 -14.51 -11.92
N ILE A 277 1.90 -13.55 -11.95
CA ILE A 277 3.26 -13.71 -11.43
C ILE A 277 3.23 -14.03 -9.94
N LEU A 278 2.45 -13.29 -9.16
CA LEU A 278 2.33 -13.50 -7.71
C LEU A 278 1.92 -14.95 -7.40
N LYS A 279 0.88 -15.47 -8.07
CA LYS A 279 0.44 -16.85 -7.87
C LYS A 279 1.47 -17.88 -8.38
N LYS A 280 2.10 -17.62 -9.53
CA LYS A 280 3.12 -18.51 -10.11
C LYS A 280 4.33 -18.71 -9.19
N TYR A 281 4.76 -17.65 -8.51
CA TYR A 281 5.93 -17.66 -7.62
C TYR A 281 5.54 -17.69 -6.14
N ILE A 282 4.37 -18.26 -5.80
CA ILE A 282 3.88 -18.32 -4.41
C ILE A 282 4.89 -18.98 -3.45
N ASN A 283 5.68 -19.93 -3.94
CA ASN A 283 6.71 -20.65 -3.17
C ASN A 283 7.93 -19.78 -2.83
N ASP A 284 8.11 -18.66 -3.55
CA ASP A 284 9.21 -17.73 -3.29
C ASP A 284 8.86 -16.76 -2.13
N ILE A 285 7.63 -16.77 -1.60
CA ILE A 285 7.25 -15.96 -0.44
C ILE A 285 7.95 -16.52 0.82
N PRO A 286 8.64 -15.68 1.61
CA PRO A 286 9.39 -16.10 2.78
C PRO A 286 8.49 -16.75 3.84
N GLN A 287 8.96 -17.84 4.44
CA GLN A 287 8.27 -18.55 5.52
C GLN A 287 8.46 -17.88 6.90
N ASN A 288 9.53 -17.10 7.05
CA ASN A 288 9.92 -16.46 8.31
C ASN A 288 9.30 -15.08 8.52
N VAL A 289 8.50 -14.57 7.59
CA VAL A 289 7.76 -13.30 7.74
C VAL A 289 6.31 -13.62 8.08
N PRO A 290 5.83 -13.38 9.30
CA PRO A 290 4.42 -13.52 9.66
C PRO A 290 3.49 -12.73 8.72
N ILE A 291 2.39 -13.34 8.27
CA ILE A 291 1.45 -12.71 7.31
C ILE A 291 0.02 -12.68 7.86
N LEU A 292 -0.56 -11.49 7.94
CA LEU A 292 -1.98 -11.30 8.22
C LEU A 292 -2.73 -10.86 6.96
N PHE A 293 -3.77 -11.59 6.59
CA PHE A 293 -4.74 -11.18 5.57
C PHE A 293 -5.98 -10.63 6.26
N ILE A 294 -6.33 -9.37 6.03
CA ILE A 294 -7.61 -8.78 6.41
C ILE A 294 -8.39 -8.55 5.12
N HIS A 295 -9.49 -9.29 4.93
CA HIS A 295 -10.22 -9.28 3.66
C HIS A 295 -11.72 -9.40 3.88
N SER A 296 -12.50 -8.65 3.11
CA SER A 296 -13.96 -8.74 3.19
C SER A 296 -14.51 -9.95 2.43
N ARG A 297 -15.48 -10.64 3.02
CA ARG A 297 -16.28 -11.67 2.34
C ARG A 297 -17.00 -11.10 1.11
N HIS A 298 -17.38 -9.83 1.15
CA HIS A 298 -18.19 -9.17 0.14
C HIS A 298 -17.40 -8.24 -0.78
N ASP A 299 -16.06 -8.34 -0.80
CA ASP A 299 -15.21 -7.52 -1.67
C ASP A 299 -15.64 -7.65 -3.15
N SER A 300 -15.99 -6.50 -3.73
CA SER A 300 -16.46 -6.36 -5.10
C SER A 300 -15.35 -6.29 -6.15
N VAL A 301 -14.09 -6.11 -5.74
CA VAL A 301 -12.93 -5.93 -6.62
C VAL A 301 -12.00 -7.14 -6.59
N CYS A 302 -11.64 -7.61 -5.39
CA CYS A 302 -10.72 -8.72 -5.16
C CYS A 302 -11.46 -9.86 -4.44
N ALA A 303 -11.69 -10.97 -5.14
CA ALA A 303 -12.56 -12.04 -4.62
C ALA A 303 -11.97 -12.72 -3.38
N TYR A 304 -12.80 -12.82 -2.32
CA TYR A 304 -12.43 -13.45 -1.05
C TYR A 304 -11.97 -14.91 -1.23
N GLU A 305 -12.66 -15.67 -2.08
CA GLU A 305 -12.38 -17.09 -2.31
C GLU A 305 -10.99 -17.31 -2.90
N GLU A 306 -10.54 -16.41 -3.76
CA GLU A 306 -9.19 -16.45 -4.35
C GLU A 306 -8.12 -16.10 -3.30
N VAL A 307 -8.41 -15.16 -2.38
CA VAL A 307 -7.53 -14.84 -1.25
C VAL A 307 -7.43 -16.03 -0.28
N LEU A 308 -8.56 -16.67 0.04
CA LEU A 308 -8.57 -17.86 0.90
C LEU A 308 -7.82 -19.04 0.26
N SER A 309 -8.00 -19.24 -1.04
CA SER A 309 -7.24 -20.25 -1.80
C SER A 309 -5.74 -19.95 -1.79
N PHE A 310 -5.36 -18.70 -2.03
CA PHE A 310 -3.96 -18.27 -1.94
C PHE A 310 -3.39 -18.48 -0.54
N TYR A 311 -4.12 -18.06 0.49
CA TYR A 311 -3.77 -18.25 1.90
C TYR A 311 -3.51 -19.73 2.20
N ASN A 312 -4.41 -20.63 1.81
CA ASN A 312 -4.26 -22.07 2.06
C ASN A 312 -3.02 -22.66 1.36
N ASN A 313 -2.69 -22.17 0.16
CA ASN A 313 -1.57 -22.65 -0.65
C ASN A 313 -0.20 -22.07 -0.24
N LEU A 314 -0.14 -21.05 0.63
CA LEU A 314 1.14 -20.53 1.13
C LEU A 314 1.88 -21.56 1.98
N TYR A 315 3.18 -21.74 1.74
CA TYR A 315 4.05 -22.56 2.59
C TYR A 315 4.35 -21.92 3.96
N ASN A 316 4.14 -20.61 4.07
CA ASN A 316 4.26 -19.88 5.32
C ASN A 316 3.27 -20.44 6.36
N THR A 317 3.77 -20.86 7.52
CA THR A 317 2.97 -21.43 8.61
C THR A 317 2.52 -20.38 9.63
N ASN A 318 3.22 -19.25 9.74
CA ASN A 318 2.87 -18.14 10.62
C ASN A 318 1.99 -17.13 9.88
N LYS A 319 0.79 -17.57 9.53
CA LYS A 319 -0.18 -16.77 8.79
C LYS A 319 -1.55 -16.79 9.46
N GLU A 320 -2.31 -15.72 9.28
CA GLU A 320 -3.71 -15.63 9.72
C GLU A 320 -4.56 -14.95 8.64
N ILE A 321 -5.82 -15.36 8.52
CA ILE A 321 -6.83 -14.64 7.74
C ILE A 321 -7.95 -14.16 8.68
N TYR A 322 -8.24 -12.87 8.63
CA TYR A 322 -9.30 -12.19 9.35
C TYR A 322 -10.37 -11.73 8.37
N THR A 323 -11.54 -12.33 8.46
CA THR A 323 -12.66 -12.06 7.55
C THR A 323 -13.51 -10.91 8.06
N LEU A 324 -13.72 -9.91 7.21
CA LEU A 324 -14.65 -8.80 7.46
C LEU A 324 -16.00 -9.15 6.82
N GLU A 325 -17.07 -9.19 7.60
CA GLU A 325 -18.39 -9.59 7.10
C GLU A 325 -19.26 -8.39 6.67
N ASN A 326 -18.99 -7.17 7.15
CA ASN A 326 -19.83 -6.00 6.88
C ASN A 326 -19.24 -5.01 5.85
N MET A 327 -18.05 -5.27 5.32
CA MET A 327 -17.29 -4.36 4.46
C MET A 327 -17.36 -4.75 2.97
N ASP A 328 -16.89 -3.90 2.07
CA ASP A 328 -16.63 -4.14 0.64
C ASP A 328 -15.10 -4.11 0.42
N HIS A 329 -14.57 -3.26 -0.46
CA HIS A 329 -13.16 -3.27 -0.84
C HIS A 329 -12.32 -2.20 -0.12
N VAL A 330 -12.90 -1.03 0.17
CA VAL A 330 -12.16 0.15 0.66
C VAL A 330 -12.12 0.15 2.18
N VAL A 331 -11.54 -0.91 2.73
CA VAL A 331 -11.51 -1.26 4.16
C VAL A 331 -11.12 -0.08 5.05
N THR A 332 -10.24 0.82 4.60
CA THR A 332 -9.76 1.95 5.40
C THR A 332 -10.74 3.12 5.51
N LEU A 333 -11.73 3.23 4.62
CA LEU A 333 -12.68 4.35 4.56
C LEU A 333 -14.14 3.93 4.77
N GLU A 334 -14.39 2.63 4.80
CA GLU A 334 -15.71 2.04 5.04
C GLU A 334 -16.11 2.12 6.52
N PRO A 335 -17.42 2.01 6.84
CA PRO A 335 -17.89 2.00 8.22
C PRO A 335 -17.25 0.84 8.99
N GLU A 336 -16.99 1.06 10.28
CA GLU A 336 -16.38 0.04 11.16
C GLU A 336 -14.92 -0.32 10.83
N ASN A 337 -14.21 0.51 10.05
CA ASN A 337 -12.80 0.27 9.69
C ASN A 337 -11.84 0.09 10.88
N GLU A 338 -12.20 0.62 12.05
CA GLU A 338 -11.48 0.44 13.30
C GLU A 338 -11.31 -1.05 13.66
N GLN A 339 -12.21 -1.94 13.24
CA GLN A 339 -12.07 -3.38 13.47
C GLN A 339 -10.83 -3.95 12.76
N ALA A 340 -10.64 -3.58 11.49
CA ALA A 340 -9.47 -3.98 10.71
C ALA A 340 -8.18 -3.39 11.30
N LEU A 341 -8.21 -2.11 11.68
CA LEU A 341 -7.08 -1.42 12.32
C LEU A 341 -6.69 -2.06 13.66
N ASN A 342 -7.65 -2.35 14.53
CA ASN A 342 -7.40 -2.98 15.82
C ASN A 342 -6.88 -4.42 15.65
N LYS A 343 -7.39 -5.17 14.67
CA LYS A 343 -6.85 -6.50 14.34
C LYS A 343 -5.40 -6.41 13.87
N MET A 344 -5.09 -5.46 12.99
CA MET A 344 -3.73 -5.20 12.52
C MET A 344 -2.79 -4.86 13.68
N LEU A 345 -3.18 -3.95 14.57
CA LEU A 345 -2.39 -3.60 15.76
C LEU A 345 -2.17 -4.80 16.70
N THR A 346 -3.19 -5.63 16.90
CA THR A 346 -3.07 -6.85 17.70
C THR A 346 -2.08 -7.84 17.08
N TRP A 347 -2.10 -7.98 15.76
CA TRP A 347 -1.15 -8.82 15.04
C TRP A 347 0.28 -8.28 15.12
N ILE A 348 0.48 -6.97 14.93
CA ILE A 348 1.79 -6.33 15.04
C ILE A 348 2.40 -6.59 16.43
N LYS A 349 1.64 -6.39 17.51
CA LYS A 349 2.08 -6.66 18.89
C LYS A 349 2.46 -8.12 19.16
N LYS A 350 1.87 -9.07 18.42
CA LYS A 350 2.23 -10.50 18.51
C LYS A 350 3.56 -10.79 17.79
N CYS A 351 3.99 -9.92 16.88
CA CYS A 351 5.19 -10.07 16.06
C CYS A 351 6.35 -9.15 16.49
N GLU A 352 6.13 -8.29 17.49
CA GLU A 352 7.19 -7.70 18.32
C GLU A 352 7.98 -8.80 19.01
#